data_AF-A0A975GRM1-F1
#
_entry.id   AF-A0A975GRM1-F1
#
_cell.length_a   1.000
_cell.length_b   1.000
_cell.length_c   1.000
_cell.angle_alpha   90.00
_cell.angle_beta   90.00
_cell.angle_gamma   90.00
#
_symmetry.space_group_name_H-M   'P 1'
#
loop_
_entity.id
_entity.type
_entity.pdbx_description
1 polymer ?
#
loop_
_entity_poly.entity_id
_entity_poly.type
_entity_poly.pdbx_seq_one_letter_code
_entity_poly.pdbx_strand_id
1 'polypeptide(L)'
;MEQLFSCRNCVHNSSQSLNIGQGSGFCLLHDSMLLEPDKTTCKYLHRKDLPWFVVNEGVSEHAAEFASLAGIALLYERKPVSQIRYSEKFVWEHGDFDPLTHALAQYSKSEPSWVFIQAMSGGVDGRRTLSHASLVRRFMNRCGTWKSSYRLLLAVLQEIDQEPIFGERDLHLHKGEAYEDIVSEALWDVFFCRIGSVQEYGFHAGIEDLMWATDSLNGALLDFDWAILKSALEEKRVQWTQLIITHAESENVFFPDSAGPQSDPHL
;
A
#
# COMPACT_ATOMS: atom_id res chain seq x y z
N MET A 1 -2.04 15.71 13.36
CA MET A 1 -3.21 15.58 12.44
C MET A 1 -2.82 15.84 11.00
N GLU A 2 -2.10 16.93 10.69
CA GLU A 2 -1.70 17.27 9.30
C GLU A 2 -0.73 16.26 8.66
N GLN A 3 0.18 15.64 9.43
CA GLN A 3 1.07 14.58 8.92
C GLN A 3 0.34 13.37 8.30
N LEU A 4 -0.91 13.12 8.70
CA LEU A 4 -1.73 12.03 8.14
C LEU A 4 -2.11 12.29 6.67
N PHE A 5 -2.10 13.56 6.24
CA PHE A 5 -2.33 14.01 4.87
C PHE A 5 -1.02 14.42 4.17
N SER A 6 0.09 13.79 4.55
CA SER A 6 1.37 13.92 3.85
C SER A 6 1.56 12.83 2.79
N CYS A 7 2.42 13.10 1.81
CA CYS A 7 2.85 12.10 0.82
C CYS A 7 3.53 10.90 1.50
N ARG A 8 4.07 11.03 2.71
CA ARG A 8 4.62 9.90 3.47
C ARG A 8 3.56 8.83 3.76
N ASN A 9 2.38 9.26 4.19
CA ASN A 9 1.25 8.38 4.50
C ASN A 9 0.35 8.07 3.28
N CYS A 10 0.80 8.31 2.04
CA CYS A 10 -0.04 8.10 0.84
C CYS A 10 0.30 6.78 0.14
N VAL A 11 -0.67 5.94 -0.24
CA VAL A 11 -0.45 4.64 -0.96
C VAL A 11 0.37 4.82 -2.25
N HIS A 12 0.35 6.01 -2.85
CA HIS A 12 1.13 6.34 -4.04
C HIS A 12 2.64 6.47 -3.78
N ASN A 13 3.06 6.67 -2.53
CA ASN A 13 4.46 6.61 -2.09
C ASN A 13 4.72 5.27 -1.38
N SER A 14 4.73 4.19 -2.16
CA SER A 14 4.62 2.83 -1.61
C SER A 14 5.82 2.39 -0.77
N SER A 15 7.01 2.98 -0.94
CA SER A 15 8.23 2.61 -0.20
C SER A 15 8.37 3.24 1.19
N GLN A 16 7.42 4.08 1.59
CA GLN A 16 7.49 4.83 2.85
C GLN A 16 6.16 4.83 3.59
N SER A 17 6.21 5.01 4.90
CA SER A 17 5.07 5.28 5.80
C SER A 17 5.56 6.21 6.91
N LEU A 18 4.68 6.62 7.83
CA LEU A 18 5.01 7.47 8.99
C LEU A 18 6.33 7.05 9.64
N ASN A 19 6.49 5.76 9.92
CA ASN A 19 7.66 5.22 10.61
C ASN A 19 8.62 4.42 9.71
N ILE A 20 8.32 4.33 8.41
CA ILE A 20 9.04 3.47 7.46
C ILE A 20 9.65 4.27 6.30
N GLY A 21 10.89 3.92 5.96
CA GLY A 21 11.69 4.45 4.87
C GLY A 21 12.45 5.70 5.27
N GLN A 22 13.74 5.77 4.96
CA GLN A 22 14.58 6.95 5.19
C GLN A 22 14.60 7.87 3.97
N GLY A 23 14.62 9.19 4.22
CA GLY A 23 14.87 10.19 3.18
C GLY A 23 13.77 10.30 2.13
N SER A 24 14.20 10.33 0.87
CA SER A 24 13.33 10.62 -0.28
C SER A 24 12.41 9.44 -0.63
N GLY A 25 11.16 9.74 -0.96
CA GLY A 25 10.19 8.79 -1.50
C GLY A 25 10.00 8.93 -3.01
N PHE A 26 9.04 8.18 -3.56
CA PHE A 26 8.64 8.32 -4.96
C PHE A 26 7.13 8.20 -5.13
N CYS A 27 6.52 9.21 -5.72
CA CYS A 27 5.09 9.25 -5.99
C CYS A 27 4.77 8.59 -7.33
N LEU A 28 4.17 7.39 -7.27
CA LEU A 28 3.72 6.61 -8.43
C LEU A 28 2.56 7.25 -9.21
N LEU A 29 1.88 8.24 -8.63
CA LEU A 29 0.80 8.96 -9.30
C LEU A 29 1.37 10.08 -10.19
N HIS A 30 2.29 10.86 -9.63
CA HIS A 30 2.87 12.03 -10.28
C HIS A 30 4.20 11.74 -10.99
N ASP A 31 4.71 10.51 -10.91
CA ASP A 31 6.00 10.13 -11.50
C ASP A 31 7.12 11.08 -11.04
N SER A 32 7.23 11.24 -9.72
CA SER A 32 8.09 12.26 -9.10
C SER A 32 8.77 11.75 -7.85
N MET A 33 10.05 12.10 -7.69
CA MET A 33 10.75 12.04 -6.41
C MET A 33 10.08 12.97 -5.41
N LEU A 34 10.05 12.51 -4.15
CA LEU A 34 9.56 13.25 -3.00
C LEU A 34 10.73 13.46 -2.04
N LEU A 35 11.41 14.61 -2.13
CA LEU A 35 12.58 14.88 -1.29
C LEU A 35 12.19 15.07 0.20
N GLU A 36 11.02 15.65 0.44
CA GLU A 36 10.48 15.88 1.79
C GLU A 36 9.04 15.34 1.87
N PRO A 37 8.88 14.00 1.92
CA PRO A 37 7.57 13.35 1.86
C PRO A 37 6.64 13.74 3.03
N ASP A 38 7.19 14.17 4.17
CA ASP A 38 6.44 14.64 5.35
C ASP A 38 5.84 16.03 5.19
N LYS A 39 6.44 16.83 4.29
CA LYS A 39 6.08 18.23 4.07
C LYS A 39 5.36 18.42 2.75
N THR A 40 5.16 17.34 1.98
CA THR A 40 4.53 17.38 0.68
C THR A 40 3.21 16.65 0.69
N THR A 41 2.32 17.03 -0.22
CA THR A 41 1.01 16.40 -0.40
C THR A 41 0.47 16.62 -1.82
N CYS A 42 -0.70 16.10 -2.13
CA CYS A 42 -1.45 16.41 -3.35
C CYS A 42 -2.94 16.16 -3.15
N LYS A 43 -3.80 16.76 -3.98
CA LYS A 43 -5.26 16.54 -3.92
C LYS A 43 -5.72 15.11 -4.18
N TYR A 44 -4.83 14.24 -4.65
CA TYR A 44 -5.08 12.83 -4.92
C TYR A 44 -4.55 11.92 -3.81
N LEU A 45 -4.24 12.48 -2.64
CA LEU A 45 -3.73 11.70 -1.53
C LEU A 45 -4.72 10.61 -1.13
N HIS A 46 -4.21 9.39 -0.99
CA HIS A 46 -4.95 8.24 -0.51
C HIS A 46 -4.18 7.64 0.65
N ARG A 47 -4.72 7.76 1.86
CA ARG A 47 -4.08 7.36 3.12
C ARG A 47 -3.78 5.86 3.20
N LYS A 48 -2.62 5.50 3.78
CA LYS A 48 -2.22 4.10 4.01
C LYS A 48 -2.75 3.54 5.32
N ASP A 49 -2.89 4.37 6.35
CA ASP A 49 -3.23 3.94 7.70
C ASP A 49 -4.71 3.55 7.88
N LEU A 50 -5.60 3.97 6.97
CA LEU A 50 -7.02 3.63 7.02
C LEU A 50 -7.57 3.30 5.62
N PRO A 51 -8.64 2.49 5.52
CA PRO A 51 -9.33 2.23 4.25
C PRO A 51 -9.92 3.50 3.65
N TRP A 52 -9.86 3.66 2.32
CA TRP A 52 -10.36 4.83 1.59
C TRP A 52 -11.77 5.26 2.00
N PHE A 53 -12.70 4.30 2.07
CA PHE A 53 -14.11 4.60 2.33
C PHE A 53 -14.37 5.08 3.76
N VAL A 54 -13.48 4.75 4.72
CA VAL A 54 -13.57 5.24 6.11
C VAL A 54 -13.13 6.70 6.20
N VAL A 55 -12.09 7.08 5.46
CA VAL A 55 -11.50 8.43 5.50
C VAL A 55 -11.97 9.35 4.38
N ASN A 56 -12.98 8.94 3.61
CA ASN A 56 -13.38 9.62 2.39
C ASN A 56 -13.76 11.09 2.61
N GLU A 57 -14.41 11.42 3.73
CA GLU A 57 -14.77 12.81 4.07
C GLU A 57 -13.51 13.68 4.22
N GLY A 58 -12.58 13.30 5.10
CA GLY A 58 -11.34 14.04 5.31
C GLY A 58 -10.44 14.10 4.07
N VAL A 59 -10.40 13.04 3.26
CA VAL A 59 -9.70 13.04 1.97
C VAL A 59 -10.37 13.99 0.97
N SER A 60 -11.70 14.07 0.98
CA SER A 60 -12.46 14.99 0.10
C SER A 60 -12.25 16.45 0.50
N GLU A 61 -12.26 16.76 1.79
CA GLU A 61 -11.94 18.10 2.31
C GLU A 61 -10.50 18.50 1.92
N HIS A 62 -9.54 17.60 2.12
CA HIS A 62 -8.16 17.80 1.70
C HIS A 62 -8.06 18.01 0.17
N ALA A 63 -8.74 17.20 -0.63
CA ALA A 63 -8.75 17.36 -2.08
C ALA A 63 -9.33 18.72 -2.51
N ALA A 64 -10.35 19.22 -1.81
CA ALA A 64 -10.93 20.54 -2.05
C ALA A 64 -9.94 21.67 -1.72
N GLU A 65 -9.21 21.56 -0.60
CA GLU A 65 -8.18 22.52 -0.20
C GLU A 65 -7.06 22.65 -1.24
N PHE A 66 -6.64 21.54 -1.85
CA PHE A 66 -5.58 21.49 -2.85
C PHE A 66 -6.10 21.48 -4.30
N ALA A 67 -7.39 21.75 -4.53
CA ALA A 67 -8.05 21.57 -5.82
C ALA A 67 -7.42 22.39 -6.96
N SER A 68 -6.94 23.60 -6.66
CA SER A 68 -6.30 24.51 -7.61
C SER A 68 -4.89 24.10 -8.03
N LEU A 69 -4.31 23.08 -7.37
CA LEU A 69 -2.96 22.60 -7.65
C LEU A 69 -3.04 21.33 -8.50
N ALA A 70 -2.25 21.28 -9.56
CA ALA A 70 -2.26 20.18 -10.52
C ALA A 70 -1.37 18.99 -10.11
N GLY A 71 -0.45 19.20 -9.17
CA GLY A 71 0.55 18.22 -8.76
C GLY A 71 0.87 18.28 -7.28
N ILE A 72 2.10 17.91 -6.95
CA ILE A 72 2.60 17.91 -5.57
C ILE A 72 2.70 19.36 -5.07
N ALA A 73 2.34 19.55 -3.80
CA ALA A 73 2.38 20.82 -3.11
C ALA A 73 3.07 20.67 -1.76
N LEU A 74 3.61 21.76 -1.24
CA LEU A 74 3.97 21.84 0.17
C LEU A 74 2.69 21.85 1.00
N LEU A 75 2.63 20.98 2.00
CA LEU A 75 1.45 20.72 2.82
C LEU A 75 1.03 21.98 3.60
N TYR A 76 1.98 22.67 4.22
CA TYR A 76 1.68 23.81 5.09
C TYR A 76 1.56 25.13 4.33
N GLU A 77 2.44 25.36 3.34
CA GLU A 77 2.46 26.60 2.56
C GLU A 77 1.45 26.62 1.42
N ARG A 78 0.88 25.46 1.05
CA ARG A 78 -0.04 25.29 -0.08
C ARG A 78 0.54 25.81 -1.40
N LYS A 79 1.85 25.66 -1.57
CA LYS A 79 2.60 26.08 -2.77
C LYS A 79 2.96 24.88 -3.63
N PRO A 80 2.88 24.98 -4.96
CA PRO A 80 3.28 23.89 -5.84
C PRO A 80 4.77 23.58 -5.66
N VAL A 81 5.10 22.30 -5.72
CA VAL A 81 6.47 21.79 -5.77
C VAL A 81 6.76 21.35 -7.20
N SER A 82 7.95 21.67 -7.71
CA SER A 82 8.37 21.23 -9.03
C SER A 82 8.45 19.71 -9.10
N GLN A 83 7.95 19.13 -10.18
CA GLN A 83 8.10 17.69 -10.44
C GLN A 83 9.57 17.36 -10.66
N ILE A 84 10.08 16.39 -9.93
CA ILE A 84 11.46 15.89 -10.06
C ILE A 84 11.38 14.48 -10.59
N ARG A 85 11.73 14.26 -11.86
CA ARG A 85 11.74 12.90 -12.41
C ARG A 85 12.86 12.07 -11.80
N TYR A 86 12.58 10.79 -11.58
CA TYR A 86 13.61 9.86 -11.17
C TYR A 86 14.70 9.76 -12.26
N SER A 87 15.96 9.79 -11.83
CA SER A 87 17.11 9.51 -12.67
C SER A 87 18.14 8.76 -11.83
N GLU A 88 18.62 7.62 -12.32
CA GLU A 88 19.68 6.86 -11.63
C GLU A 88 20.92 7.71 -11.41
N LYS A 89 21.33 8.46 -12.44
CA LYS A 89 22.45 9.39 -12.34
C LYS A 89 22.26 10.37 -11.19
N PHE A 90 21.08 10.99 -11.09
CA PHE A 90 20.78 11.97 -10.04
C PHE A 90 20.91 11.34 -8.65
N VAL A 91 20.28 10.18 -8.40
CA VAL A 91 20.32 9.56 -7.06
C VAL A 91 21.72 9.05 -6.69
N TRP A 92 22.52 8.59 -7.65
CA TRP A 92 23.91 8.21 -7.41
C TRP A 92 24.81 9.41 -7.10
N GLU A 93 24.66 10.52 -7.82
CA GLU A 93 25.45 11.74 -7.60
C GLU A 93 25.16 12.40 -6.24
N HIS A 94 23.95 12.22 -5.71
CA HIS A 94 23.52 12.80 -4.43
C HIS A 94 23.62 11.83 -3.24
N GLY A 95 23.97 10.56 -3.49
CA GLY A 95 24.06 9.54 -2.43
C GLY A 95 22.70 9.06 -1.90
N ASP A 96 21.63 9.28 -2.66
CA ASP A 96 20.23 8.99 -2.30
C ASP A 96 19.72 7.69 -2.93
N PHE A 97 20.61 6.81 -3.39
CA PHE A 97 20.19 5.56 -4.04
C PHE A 97 19.51 4.63 -3.02
N ASP A 98 18.22 4.39 -3.24
CA ASP A 98 17.40 3.43 -2.50
C ASP A 98 16.89 2.34 -3.46
N PRO A 99 17.26 1.06 -3.27
CA PRO A 99 16.92 -0.01 -4.20
C PRO A 99 15.41 -0.18 -4.43
N LEU A 100 14.61 0.01 -3.39
CA LEU A 100 13.17 -0.15 -3.46
C LEU A 100 12.51 1.00 -4.22
N THR A 101 12.91 2.23 -3.93
CA THR A 101 12.46 3.42 -4.65
C THR A 101 12.87 3.38 -6.11
N HIS A 102 14.09 2.91 -6.38
CA HIS A 102 14.55 2.64 -7.75
C HIS A 102 13.66 1.62 -8.46
N ALA A 103 13.36 0.48 -7.82
CA ALA A 103 12.49 -0.54 -8.38
C ALA A 103 11.07 0.01 -8.65
N LEU A 104 10.51 0.77 -7.71
CA LEU A 104 9.21 1.44 -7.89
C LEU A 104 9.26 2.42 -9.07
N ALA A 105 10.29 3.27 -9.17
CA ALA A 105 10.38 4.27 -10.24
C ALA A 105 10.55 3.66 -11.63
N GLN A 106 11.31 2.57 -11.76
CA GLN A 106 11.59 1.92 -13.03
C GLN A 106 10.51 0.93 -13.45
N TYR A 107 10.06 0.07 -12.55
CA TYR A 107 9.27 -1.12 -12.90
C TYR A 107 7.77 -0.97 -12.59
N SER A 108 7.32 0.09 -11.90
CA SER A 108 5.87 0.30 -11.71
C SER A 108 5.11 0.55 -13.00
N LYS A 109 5.82 0.86 -14.09
CA LYS A 109 5.29 1.13 -15.43
C LYS A 109 5.39 -0.10 -16.35
N SER A 110 5.93 -1.22 -15.88
CA SER A 110 5.98 -2.45 -16.65
C SER A 110 4.57 -2.96 -16.93
N GLU A 111 4.37 -3.51 -18.13
CA GLU A 111 3.10 -4.14 -18.51
C GLU A 111 3.29 -5.66 -18.70
N PRO A 112 2.42 -6.49 -18.11
CA PRO A 112 1.28 -6.09 -17.30
C PRO A 112 1.68 -5.72 -15.86
N SER A 113 1.17 -4.59 -15.35
CA SER A 113 1.58 -4.02 -14.04
C SER A 113 1.44 -4.96 -12.84
N TRP A 114 0.51 -5.92 -12.89
CA TRP A 114 0.32 -6.91 -11.82
C TRP A 114 1.54 -7.82 -11.62
N VAL A 115 2.38 -8.04 -12.63
CA VAL A 115 3.61 -8.85 -12.52
C VAL A 115 4.58 -8.22 -11.53
N PHE A 116 4.76 -6.89 -11.61
CA PHE A 116 5.62 -6.15 -10.70
C PHE A 116 5.06 -6.15 -9.27
N ILE A 117 3.75 -6.00 -9.12
CA ILE A 117 3.09 -6.07 -7.81
C ILE A 117 3.31 -7.45 -7.17
N GLN A 118 3.11 -8.52 -7.94
CA GLN A 118 3.32 -9.88 -7.47
C GLN A 118 4.79 -10.16 -7.15
N ALA A 119 5.74 -9.57 -7.88
CA ALA A 119 7.16 -9.66 -7.55
C ALA A 119 7.50 -9.03 -6.18
N MET A 120 6.67 -8.11 -5.66
CA MET A 120 6.84 -7.57 -4.30
C MET A 120 6.31 -8.49 -3.20
N SER A 121 5.50 -9.52 -3.52
CA SER A 121 4.97 -10.47 -2.54
C SER A 121 6.02 -11.44 -1.96
N GLY A 122 5.66 -12.12 -0.87
CA GLY A 122 6.40 -13.19 -0.22
C GLY A 122 7.62 -12.74 0.60
N GLY A 123 7.79 -11.44 0.80
CA GLY A 123 8.88 -10.88 1.60
C GLY A 123 8.50 -10.68 3.06
N VAL A 124 9.41 -11.00 3.98
CA VAL A 124 9.34 -10.60 5.40
C VAL A 124 9.96 -9.22 5.64
N ASP A 125 10.64 -8.65 4.64
CA ASP A 125 11.22 -7.30 4.70
C ASP A 125 10.10 -6.26 4.82
N GLY A 126 10.09 -5.49 5.92
CA GLY A 126 8.97 -4.62 6.25
C GLY A 126 8.69 -3.53 5.22
N ARG A 127 9.72 -2.99 4.55
CA ARG A 127 9.54 -1.99 3.48
C ARG A 127 8.95 -2.58 2.22
N ARG A 128 9.41 -3.76 1.83
CA ARG A 128 8.85 -4.51 0.69
C ARG A 128 7.41 -4.92 0.98
N THR A 129 7.13 -5.40 2.18
CA THR A 129 5.77 -5.76 2.62
C THR A 129 4.83 -4.55 2.55
N LEU A 130 5.23 -3.41 3.11
CA LEU A 130 4.47 -2.16 3.01
C LEU A 130 4.22 -1.77 1.55
N SER A 131 5.25 -1.89 0.71
CA SER A 131 5.17 -1.59 -0.71
C SER A 131 4.20 -2.49 -1.43
N HIS A 132 4.23 -3.80 -1.14
CA HIS A 132 3.30 -4.78 -1.70
C HIS A 132 1.85 -4.39 -1.38
N ALA A 133 1.50 -4.21 -0.11
CA ALA A 133 0.15 -3.82 0.29
C ALA A 133 -0.29 -2.48 -0.34
N SER A 134 0.58 -1.47 -0.33
CA SER A 134 0.32 -0.16 -0.94
C SER A 134 0.07 -0.26 -2.45
N LEU A 135 0.85 -1.09 -3.15
CA LEU A 135 0.71 -1.33 -4.58
C LEU A 135 -0.61 -2.05 -4.91
N VAL A 136 -1.01 -3.04 -4.11
CA VAL A 136 -2.30 -3.72 -4.26
C VAL A 136 -3.46 -2.73 -4.10
N ARG A 137 -3.44 -1.91 -3.05
CA ARG A 137 -4.46 -0.85 -2.84
C ARG A 137 -4.53 0.14 -3.98
N ARG A 138 -3.37 0.61 -4.46
CA ARG A 138 -3.28 1.48 -5.63
C ARG A 138 -3.83 0.80 -6.89
N PHE A 139 -3.54 -0.48 -7.11
CA PHE A 139 -4.05 -1.24 -8.25
C PHE A 139 -5.56 -1.36 -8.20
N MET A 140 -6.14 -1.69 -7.05
CA MET A 140 -7.59 -1.75 -6.85
C MET A 140 -8.28 -0.44 -7.20
N ASN A 141 -7.75 0.68 -6.68
CA ASN A 141 -8.27 2.02 -6.96
C ASN A 141 -8.26 2.34 -8.47
N ARG A 142 -7.18 1.99 -9.20
CA ARG A 142 -7.05 2.27 -10.63
C ARG A 142 -7.85 1.34 -11.55
N CYS A 143 -7.87 0.05 -11.27
CA CYS A 143 -8.43 -0.95 -12.18
C CYS A 143 -9.95 -1.10 -12.08
N GLY A 144 -10.58 -0.45 -11.10
CA GLY A 144 -12.03 -0.23 -11.03
C GLY A 144 -12.90 -1.50 -10.90
N THR A 145 -12.29 -2.69 -10.84
CA THR A 145 -13.01 -3.95 -10.67
C THR A 145 -12.25 -4.85 -9.71
N TRP A 146 -12.94 -5.43 -8.74
CA TRP A 146 -12.38 -6.41 -7.80
C TRP A 146 -11.91 -7.69 -8.52
N LYS A 147 -12.47 -7.97 -9.71
CA LYS A 147 -12.18 -9.15 -10.53
C LYS A 147 -10.71 -9.25 -10.94
N SER A 148 -10.05 -8.13 -11.18
CA SER A 148 -8.63 -8.11 -11.56
C SER A 148 -7.67 -8.13 -10.36
N SER A 149 -8.16 -7.83 -9.15
CA SER A 149 -7.33 -7.65 -7.96
C SER A 149 -7.39 -8.79 -6.95
N TYR A 150 -8.39 -9.69 -6.99
CA TYR A 150 -8.53 -10.74 -5.97
C TYR A 150 -7.26 -11.60 -5.83
N ARG A 151 -6.56 -11.91 -6.92
CA ARG A 151 -5.31 -12.68 -6.90
C ARG A 151 -4.20 -11.97 -6.12
N LEU A 152 -4.11 -10.65 -6.30
CA LEU A 152 -3.15 -9.82 -5.58
C LEU A 152 -3.53 -9.73 -4.10
N LEU A 153 -4.83 -9.64 -3.80
CA LEU A 153 -5.29 -9.68 -2.41
C LEU A 153 -4.99 -11.02 -1.74
N LEU A 154 -5.18 -12.15 -2.44
CA LEU A 154 -4.84 -13.47 -1.90
C LEU A 154 -3.37 -13.53 -1.47
N ALA A 155 -2.46 -12.89 -2.21
CA ALA A 155 -1.05 -12.77 -1.81
C ALA A 155 -0.87 -11.94 -0.53
N VAL A 156 -1.57 -10.80 -0.40
CA VAL A 156 -1.57 -10.01 0.85
C VAL A 156 -2.10 -10.83 2.03
N LEU A 157 -3.14 -11.65 1.83
CA LEU A 157 -3.66 -12.52 2.87
C LEU A 157 -2.66 -13.60 3.31
N GLN A 158 -1.84 -14.14 2.41
CA GLN A 158 -0.78 -15.09 2.81
C GLN A 158 0.26 -14.45 3.75
N GLU A 159 0.36 -13.13 3.75
CA GLU A 159 1.31 -12.36 4.54
C GLU A 159 0.67 -11.69 5.77
N ILE A 160 -0.66 -11.74 5.94
CA ILE A 160 -1.38 -10.88 6.89
C ILE A 160 -0.93 -11.08 8.35
N ASP A 161 -0.65 -12.32 8.73
CA ASP A 161 -0.19 -12.80 10.04
C ASP A 161 1.34 -12.83 10.19
N GLN A 162 2.07 -12.48 9.12
CA GLN A 162 3.53 -12.50 9.15
C GLN A 162 4.08 -11.22 9.76
N GLU A 163 4.96 -11.37 10.74
CA GLU A 163 5.65 -10.23 11.35
C GLU A 163 6.71 -9.67 10.38
N PRO A 164 6.60 -8.40 9.94
CA PRO A 164 7.65 -7.74 9.17
C PRO A 164 8.92 -7.55 9.99
N ILE A 165 10.06 -7.71 9.34
CA ILE A 165 11.39 -7.46 9.90
C ILE A 165 11.91 -6.13 9.33
N PHE A 166 12.40 -5.27 10.22
CA PHE A 166 12.98 -3.99 9.85
C PHE A 166 14.46 -3.95 10.23
N GLY A 167 15.30 -3.45 9.33
CA GLY A 167 16.63 -2.96 9.68
C GLY A 167 16.60 -1.48 10.06
N GLU A 168 17.67 -0.98 10.68
CA GLU A 168 17.79 0.44 11.07
C GLU A 168 17.59 1.41 9.92
N ARG A 169 18.04 1.04 8.72
CA ARG A 169 17.90 1.87 7.50
C ARG A 169 16.49 1.87 6.92
N ASP A 170 15.64 0.97 7.40
CA ASP A 170 14.27 0.85 6.95
C ASP A 170 13.31 1.75 7.72
N LEU A 171 13.77 2.33 8.83
CA LEU A 171 12.94 3.10 9.75
C LEU A 171 13.21 4.60 9.64
N HIS A 172 12.15 5.39 9.79
CA HIS A 172 12.25 6.82 9.95
C HIS A 172 12.36 7.18 11.43
N LEU A 173 13.58 7.33 11.92
CA LEU A 173 13.83 7.68 13.33
C LEU A 173 13.81 9.20 13.51
N HIS A 174 12.87 9.72 14.30
CA HIS A 174 12.96 11.11 14.76
C HIS A 174 13.95 11.24 15.93
N LYS A 175 14.40 12.47 16.16
CA LYS A 175 15.43 12.75 17.15
C LYS A 175 14.91 12.45 18.57
N GLY A 176 15.52 11.47 19.22
CA GLY A 176 15.23 11.10 20.61
C GLY A 176 14.27 9.92 20.77
N GLU A 177 13.82 9.32 19.67
CA GLU A 177 13.01 8.10 19.71
C GLU A 177 13.90 6.87 19.88
N ALA A 178 13.40 5.89 20.65
CA ALA A 178 14.06 4.60 20.78
C ALA A 178 13.76 3.73 19.56
N TYR A 179 14.76 2.99 19.10
CA TYR A 179 14.63 2.08 17.96
C TYR A 179 13.48 1.08 18.13
N GLU A 180 13.35 0.51 19.33
CA GLU A 180 12.34 -0.51 19.65
C GLU A 180 10.91 0.03 19.55
N ASP A 181 10.69 1.28 19.99
CA ASP A 181 9.38 1.94 19.88
C ASP A 181 9.00 2.12 18.41
N ILE A 182 9.94 2.58 17.57
CA ILE A 182 9.68 2.81 16.14
C ILE A 182 9.51 1.51 15.37
N VAL A 183 10.21 0.44 15.73
CA VAL A 183 9.93 -0.90 15.18
C VAL A 183 8.50 -1.32 15.48
N SER A 184 8.04 -1.11 16.72
CA SER A 184 6.66 -1.44 17.10
C SER A 184 5.65 -0.61 16.33
N GLU A 185 5.88 0.70 16.13
CA GLU A 185 4.95 1.52 15.34
C GLU A 185 5.00 1.20 13.83
N ALA A 186 6.17 0.89 13.29
CA ALA A 186 6.34 0.46 11.90
C ALA A 186 5.62 -0.87 11.61
N LEU A 187 5.60 -1.80 12.58
CA LEU A 187 4.78 -3.00 12.52
C LEU A 187 3.31 -2.65 12.28
N TRP A 188 2.78 -1.68 13.04
CA TRP A 188 1.39 -1.23 12.90
C TRP A 188 1.12 -0.54 11.56
N ASP A 189 2.06 0.25 11.05
CA ASP A 189 1.97 0.84 9.69
C ASP A 189 1.76 -0.25 8.63
N VAL A 190 2.55 -1.33 8.70
CA VAL A 190 2.42 -2.48 7.78
C VAL A 190 1.08 -3.18 7.97
N PHE A 191 0.70 -3.47 9.21
CA PHE A 191 -0.56 -4.14 9.53
C PHE A 191 -1.76 -3.34 8.98
N PHE A 192 -1.85 -2.05 9.29
CA PHE A 192 -2.96 -1.20 8.83
C PHE A 192 -3.00 -1.08 7.31
N CYS A 193 -1.83 -1.05 6.65
CA CYS A 193 -1.78 -1.06 5.19
C CYS A 193 -2.31 -2.37 4.59
N ARG A 194 -1.93 -3.53 5.17
CA ARG A 194 -2.39 -4.85 4.73
C ARG A 194 -3.89 -5.04 4.99
N ILE A 195 -4.37 -4.78 6.21
CA ILE A 195 -5.80 -4.94 6.53
C ILE A 195 -6.66 -3.95 5.73
N GLY A 196 -6.15 -2.73 5.49
CA GLY A 196 -6.80 -1.76 4.60
C GLY A 196 -6.96 -2.29 3.16
N SER A 197 -6.04 -3.14 2.69
CA SER A 197 -6.18 -3.83 1.40
C SER A 197 -7.34 -4.83 1.41
N VAL A 198 -7.52 -5.58 2.50
CA VAL A 198 -8.64 -6.52 2.67
C VAL A 198 -9.97 -5.76 2.71
N GLN A 199 -10.02 -4.68 3.47
CA GLN A 199 -11.23 -3.86 3.62
C GLN A 199 -11.63 -3.16 2.33
N GLU A 200 -10.68 -2.56 1.62
CA GLU A 200 -10.95 -1.90 0.33
C GLU A 200 -11.41 -2.90 -0.73
N TYR A 201 -10.84 -4.10 -0.76
CA TYR A 201 -11.36 -5.17 -1.63
C TYR A 201 -12.78 -5.56 -1.25
N GLY A 202 -13.07 -5.77 0.04
CA GLY A 202 -14.41 -6.08 0.54
C GLY A 202 -15.44 -5.03 0.11
N PHE A 203 -15.08 -3.76 0.22
CA PHE A 203 -15.89 -2.64 -0.29
C PHE A 203 -16.12 -2.74 -1.81
N HIS A 204 -15.07 -2.97 -2.61
CA HIS A 204 -15.20 -3.07 -4.06
C HIS A 204 -15.95 -4.32 -4.54
N ALA A 205 -15.85 -5.43 -3.80
CA ALA A 205 -16.50 -6.70 -4.11
C ALA A 205 -17.93 -6.81 -3.52
N GLY A 206 -18.32 -5.89 -2.64
CA GLY A 206 -19.59 -5.97 -1.92
C GLY A 206 -19.64 -7.09 -0.88
N ILE A 207 -18.49 -7.44 -0.29
CA ILE A 207 -18.35 -8.47 0.75
C ILE A 207 -18.18 -7.78 2.11
N GLU A 208 -19.28 -7.68 2.84
CA GLU A 208 -19.35 -6.94 4.12
C GLU A 208 -18.37 -7.49 5.17
N ASP A 209 -18.24 -8.81 5.28
CA ASP A 209 -17.31 -9.47 6.22
C ASP A 209 -15.85 -9.06 6.01
N LEU A 210 -15.45 -8.76 4.77
CA LEU A 210 -14.10 -8.26 4.46
C LEU A 210 -14.01 -6.75 4.63
N MET A 211 -15.05 -6.01 4.26
CA MET A 211 -15.12 -4.56 4.42
C MET A 211 -14.92 -4.14 5.89
N TRP A 212 -15.49 -4.90 6.82
CA TRP A 212 -15.36 -4.71 8.26
C TRP A 212 -14.45 -5.74 8.93
N ALA A 213 -13.40 -6.18 8.22
CA ALA A 213 -12.47 -7.20 8.71
C ALA A 213 -11.92 -6.90 10.13
N THR A 214 -11.66 -5.63 10.45
CA THR A 214 -11.21 -5.19 11.78
C THR A 214 -12.20 -5.51 12.91
N ASP A 215 -13.51 -5.47 12.64
CA ASP A 215 -14.55 -5.77 13.62
C ASP A 215 -14.55 -7.26 13.98
N SER A 216 -14.16 -8.11 13.02
CA SER A 216 -14.02 -9.55 13.24
C SER A 216 -12.74 -9.94 13.99
N LEU A 217 -11.81 -8.99 14.18
CA LEU A 217 -10.60 -9.13 14.99
C LEU A 217 -10.77 -8.57 16.41
N ASN A 218 -12.00 -8.21 16.80
CA ASN A 218 -12.30 -7.55 18.07
C ASN A 218 -11.69 -8.30 19.28
N GLY A 219 -11.23 -7.53 20.26
CA GLY A 219 -10.44 -8.03 21.40
C GLY A 219 -8.95 -8.13 21.12
N ALA A 220 -8.53 -8.61 19.94
CA ALA A 220 -7.12 -8.76 19.59
C ALA A 220 -6.42 -7.44 19.21
N LEU A 221 -7.21 -6.42 18.80
CA LEU A 221 -6.70 -5.08 18.47
C LEU A 221 -6.71 -4.10 19.65
N LEU A 222 -7.35 -4.43 20.77
CA LEU A 222 -7.55 -3.46 21.87
C LEU A 222 -6.24 -3.12 22.60
N ASP A 223 -5.37 -4.11 22.77
CA ASP A 223 -4.14 -3.97 23.56
C ASP A 223 -2.88 -3.73 22.69
N PHE A 224 -3.04 -3.63 21.36
CA PHE A 224 -1.93 -3.58 20.41
C PHE A 224 -0.86 -4.65 20.70
N ASP A 225 -1.32 -5.88 20.97
CA ASP A 225 -0.47 -7.05 21.19
C ASP A 225 -0.39 -7.88 19.91
N TRP A 226 0.77 -7.86 19.26
CA TRP A 226 1.00 -8.58 18.02
C TRP A 226 0.86 -10.10 18.19
N ALA A 227 1.24 -10.67 19.33
CA ALA A 227 1.17 -12.13 19.53
C ALA A 227 -0.28 -12.60 19.55
N ILE A 228 -1.16 -11.86 20.24
CA ILE A 228 -2.61 -12.15 20.27
C ILE A 228 -3.22 -11.93 18.88
N LEU A 229 -2.90 -10.80 18.25
CA LEU A 229 -3.40 -10.46 16.93
C LEU A 229 -2.99 -11.48 15.86
N LYS A 230 -1.74 -11.93 15.88
CA LYS A 230 -1.22 -12.93 14.95
C LYS A 230 -2.05 -14.21 14.97
N SER A 231 -2.38 -14.75 16.14
CA SER A 231 -3.21 -15.95 16.23
C SER A 231 -4.62 -15.74 15.65
N ALA A 232 -5.22 -14.57 15.88
CA ALA A 232 -6.50 -14.22 15.26
C ALA A 232 -6.39 -14.09 13.73
N LEU A 233 -5.30 -13.50 13.24
CA LEU A 233 -5.03 -13.35 11.81
C LEU A 233 -4.75 -14.68 11.12
N GLU A 234 -4.11 -15.65 11.77
CA GLU A 234 -3.91 -17.00 11.24
C GLU A 234 -5.24 -17.70 10.93
N GLU A 235 -6.21 -17.60 11.85
CA GLU A 235 -7.56 -18.11 11.67
C GLU A 235 -8.31 -17.35 10.55
N LYS A 236 -8.28 -16.01 10.61
CA LYS A 236 -8.98 -15.15 9.65
C LYS A 236 -8.41 -15.25 8.25
N ARG A 237 -7.10 -15.47 8.10
CA ARG A 237 -6.47 -15.73 6.79
C ARG A 237 -7.16 -16.88 6.07
N VAL A 238 -7.41 -17.99 6.77
CA VAL A 238 -8.06 -19.18 6.16
C VAL A 238 -9.51 -18.85 5.78
N GLN A 239 -10.26 -18.24 6.69
CA GLN A 239 -11.66 -17.86 6.48
C GLN A 239 -11.82 -16.88 5.31
N TRP A 240 -11.06 -15.79 5.30
CA TRP A 240 -11.11 -14.76 4.26
C TRP A 240 -10.59 -15.27 2.92
N THR A 241 -9.56 -16.13 2.90
CA THR A 241 -9.11 -16.78 1.66
C THR A 241 -10.24 -17.57 1.02
N GLN A 242 -10.91 -18.41 1.80
CA GLN A 242 -12.02 -19.22 1.29
C GLN A 242 -13.18 -18.35 0.81
N LEU A 243 -13.51 -17.29 1.54
CA LEU A 243 -14.56 -16.34 1.18
C LEU A 243 -14.30 -15.68 -0.18
N ILE A 244 -13.06 -15.22 -0.42
CA ILE A 244 -12.66 -14.61 -1.70
C ILE A 244 -12.72 -15.62 -2.85
N ILE A 245 -12.23 -16.84 -2.62
CA ILE A 245 -12.25 -17.91 -3.62
C ILE A 245 -13.70 -18.23 -4.01
N THR A 246 -14.55 -18.51 -3.03
CA THR A 246 -15.97 -18.83 -3.26
C THR A 246 -16.70 -17.69 -3.95
N HIS A 247 -16.43 -16.43 -3.58
CA HIS A 247 -17.00 -15.28 -4.27
C HIS A 247 -16.55 -15.24 -5.75
N ALA A 248 -15.25 -15.39 -6.01
CA ALA A 248 -14.72 -15.41 -7.38
C ALA A 248 -15.27 -16.58 -8.22
N GLU A 249 -15.49 -17.74 -7.62
CA GLU A 249 -16.11 -18.91 -8.26
C GLU A 249 -17.58 -18.64 -8.61
N SER A 250 -18.36 -18.11 -7.66
CA SER A 250 -19.78 -17.78 -7.87
C SER A 250 -19.99 -16.76 -9.00
N GLU A 251 -19.00 -15.90 -9.21
CA GLU A 251 -18.99 -14.85 -10.23
C GLU A 251 -18.34 -15.30 -11.56
N ASN A 252 -17.92 -16.57 -11.66
CA ASN A 252 -17.25 -17.17 -12.81
C ASN A 252 -15.96 -16.43 -13.25
N VAL A 253 -15.18 -15.93 -12.28
CA VAL A 253 -13.91 -15.21 -12.53
C VAL A 253 -12.71 -15.85 -11.85
N PHE A 254 -12.93 -16.92 -11.10
CA PHE A 254 -11.86 -17.73 -10.53
C PHE A 254 -11.07 -18.40 -11.66
N PHE A 255 -9.79 -18.05 -11.78
CA PHE A 255 -8.83 -18.54 -12.77
C PHE A 255 -9.46 -19.07 -14.08
N PRO A 256 -9.92 -18.20 -15.02
CA PRO A 256 -10.55 -18.68 -16.24
C PRO A 256 -9.64 -19.66 -16.97
N ASP A 257 -10.23 -20.75 -17.47
CA ASP A 257 -9.61 -21.81 -18.28
C ASP A 257 -9.13 -21.31 -19.67
N SER A 258 -8.46 -20.16 -19.74
CA SER A 258 -7.84 -19.68 -20.98
C SER A 258 -6.51 -20.39 -21.28
N ALA A 259 -6.35 -21.63 -20.80
CA ALA A 259 -5.35 -22.60 -21.24
C ALA A 259 -6.00 -23.85 -21.86
N GLY A 260 -7.25 -23.75 -22.35
CA GLY A 260 -7.70 -24.66 -23.41
C GLY A 260 -6.73 -24.57 -24.60
N PRO A 261 -6.41 -25.69 -25.29
CA PRO A 261 -5.46 -25.67 -26.39
C PRO A 261 -5.88 -24.59 -27.39
N GLN A 262 -4.96 -23.70 -27.74
CA GLN A 262 -5.13 -22.83 -28.89
C GLN A 262 -5.44 -23.75 -30.07
N SER A 263 -6.69 -23.77 -30.52
CA SER A 263 -7.03 -24.34 -31.80
C SER A 263 -6.15 -23.64 -32.83
N ASP A 264 -5.34 -24.45 -33.50
CA ASP A 264 -4.43 -24.13 -34.58
C ASP A 264 -4.84 -22.87 -35.35
N PRO A 265 -3.97 -21.85 -35.53
CA PRO A 265 -4.29 -20.66 -36.32
C PRO A 265 -4.42 -20.93 -37.84
N HIS A 266 -4.52 -22.19 -38.25
CA HIS A 266 -4.62 -22.65 -39.62
C HIS A 266 -5.86 -23.51 -39.95
N LEU A 267 -6.97 -23.31 -39.22
CA LEU A 267 -8.30 -23.78 -39.66
C LEU A 267 -9.31 -22.62 -39.78
#